data_AF-A0ABD5U0A5-F1
#
_entry.id   AF-A0ABD5U0A5-F1
#
_cell.length_a   1.000
_cell.length_b   1.000
_cell.length_c   1.000
_cell.angle_alpha   90.00
_cell.angle_beta   90.00
_cell.angle_gamma   90.00
#
_symmetry.space_group_name_H-M   'P 1'
#
loop_
_entity.id
_entity.type
_entity.pdbx_description
1 polymer ?
#
loop_
_entity_poly.entity_id
_entity_poly.type
_entity_poly.pdbx_seq_one_letter_code
_entity_poly.pdbx_strand_id
1 'polypeptide(L)' 'MDGTATIGRLLRLAGLGPRDGVGTTTTEYPYVCLGCGVSYDVEYHVCPNCGGFSVEHELDSDPDLAID' A
#
# COMPACT_ATOMS: atom_id res chain seq x y z
N MET A 1 -0.90 -4.06 37.49
CA MET A 1 -0.05 -2.93 37.06
C MET A 1 0.19 -3.10 35.57
N ASP A 2 -0.67 -2.49 34.75
CA ASP A 2 -0.67 -2.68 33.31
C ASP A 2 0.29 -1.69 32.64
N GLY A 3 1.49 -2.17 32.30
CA GLY A 3 2.57 -1.35 31.74
C GLY A 3 2.21 -0.65 30.41
N THR A 4 1.20 -1.16 29.70
CA THR A 4 0.69 -0.60 28.44
C THR A 4 0.03 0.77 28.64
N ALA A 5 -0.59 1.01 29.79
CA ALA A 5 -1.20 2.31 30.12
C ALA A 5 -0.14 3.41 30.32
N THR A 6 1.01 3.05 30.91
CA THR A 6 2.14 3.97 31.10
C THR A 6 2.77 4.36 29.77
N ILE A 7 2.95 3.39 28.88
CA ILE A 7 3.50 3.62 27.54
C ILE A 7 2.60 4.59 26.76
N GLY A 8 1.28 4.40 26.78
CA GLY A 8 0.33 5.30 26.11
C GLY A 8 0.41 6.75 26.59
N ARG A 9 0.72 7.01 27.88
CA ARG A 9 0.88 8.37 28.41
C ARG A 9 2.17 9.04 27.93
N LEU A 10 3.26 8.29 27.86
CA LEU A 10 4.56 8.80 27.38
C LEU A 10 4.48 9.18 25.90
N LEU A 11 3.82 8.34 25.10
CA LEU A 11 3.61 8.59 23.67
C LEU A 11 2.83 9.88 23.41
N ARG A 12 1.76 10.14 24.18
CA ARG A 12 0.99 11.40 24.08
C ARG A 12 1.81 12.63 24.48
N LEU A 13 2.64 12.54 25.53
CA LEU A 13 3.50 13.67 25.93
C LEU A 13 4.51 14.03 24.84
N ALA A 14 5.00 13.04 24.11
CA ALA A 14 5.93 13.20 23.00
C ALA A 14 5.26 13.62 21.67
N GLY A 15 3.93 13.79 21.64
CA GLY A 15 3.19 14.06 20.40
C GLY A 15 3.10 12.88 19.43
N LEU A 16 3.49 11.68 19.87
CA LEU A 16 3.50 10.45 19.08
C LEU A 16 2.25 9.63 19.44
N GLY A 17 1.10 10.03 18.91
CA GLY A 17 -0.12 9.23 19.04
C GLY A 17 -0.05 7.95 18.20
N PRO A 18 -0.85 6.91 18.52
CA PRO A 18 -1.20 5.92 17.51
C PRO A 18 -1.70 6.72 16.30
N ARG A 19 -1.02 6.58 15.17
CA ARG A 19 -1.67 6.88 13.91
C ARG A 19 -2.87 5.94 13.89
N ASP A 20 -4.08 6.48 14.10
CA ASP A 20 -5.28 5.85 13.55
C ASP A 20 -4.87 5.57 12.11
N GLY A 21 -4.66 4.29 11.80
CA GLY A 21 -4.26 3.90 10.47
C GLY A 21 -5.29 4.54 9.58
N VAL A 22 -4.88 5.56 8.83
CA VAL A 22 -5.66 6.02 7.70
C VAL A 22 -5.93 4.73 6.97
N GLY A 23 -7.17 4.28 7.02
CA GLY A 23 -7.65 3.31 6.06
C GLY A 23 -7.48 4.07 4.78
N THR A 24 -6.31 3.91 4.16
CA THR A 24 -6.11 4.25 2.77
C THR A 24 -7.30 3.57 2.15
N THR A 25 -8.27 4.37 1.71
CA THR A 25 -9.18 3.95 0.66
C THR A 25 -8.26 3.88 -0.54
N THR A 26 -7.41 2.84 -0.54
CA THR A 26 -6.75 2.36 -1.72
C THR A 26 -7.95 1.94 -2.52
N THR A 27 -8.44 2.81 -3.39
CA THR A 27 -9.15 2.35 -4.58
C THR A 27 -8.25 1.23 -5.09
N GLU A 28 -8.70 -0.01 -4.96
CA GLU A 28 -7.93 -1.20 -5.31
C GLU A 28 -7.83 -1.19 -6.83
N TYR A 29 -6.86 -0.45 -7.36
CA TYR A 29 -6.60 -0.47 -8.78
C TYR A 29 -5.98 -1.83 -9.11
N PRO A 30 -6.36 -2.45 -10.24
CA PRO A 30 -5.83 -3.74 -10.60
C PRO A 30 -4.33 -3.63 -10.88
N TYR A 31 -3.60 -4.68 -10.53
CA TYR A 31 -2.22 -4.87 -10.99
C TYR A 31 -2.25 -5.45 -12.40
N VAL A 32 -1.53 -4.85 -13.34
CA VAL A 32 -1.50 -5.29 -14.75
C VAL A 32 -0.09 -5.75 -15.11
N CYS A 33 0.01 -6.92 -15.75
CA CYS A 33 1.27 -7.35 -16.34
C CYS A 33 1.49 -6.65 -17.69
N LEU A 34 2.51 -5.81 -17.83
CA LEU A 34 2.84 -5.14 -19.09
C LEU A 34 3.28 -6.10 -20.21
N GLY A 35 3.69 -7.33 -19.85
CA GLY A 35 4.14 -8.32 -20.82
C GLY A 35 3.00 -9.07 -21.53
N CYS A 36 1.90 -9.34 -20.83
CA CYS A 36 0.76 -10.10 -21.38
C CYS A 36 -0.61 -9.45 -21.19
N GLY A 37 -0.68 -8.32 -20.49
CA GLY A 37 -1.89 -7.53 -20.29
C GLY A 37 -2.87 -8.09 -19.26
N VAL A 38 -2.53 -9.16 -18.54
CA VAL A 38 -3.43 -9.77 -17.55
C VAL A 38 -3.49 -8.91 -16.29
N SER A 39 -4.71 -8.68 -15.81
CA SER A 39 -5.02 -7.94 -14.58
C SER A 39 -5.18 -8.88 -13.37
N TYR A 40 -4.78 -8.41 -12.19
CA TYR A 40 -4.85 -9.12 -10.92
C TYR A 40 -5.34 -8.19 -9.81
N ASP A 41 -6.14 -8.73 -8.89
CA ASP A 41 -6.58 -7.99 -7.70
C ASP A 41 -5.52 -7.95 -6.58
N VAL A 42 -4.41 -8.68 -6.74
CA VAL A 42 -3.32 -8.76 -5.76
C VAL A 42 -1.97 -8.58 -6.44
N GLU A 43 -0.99 -8.07 -5.70
CA GLU A 43 0.37 -7.87 -6.20
C GLU A 43 1.08 -9.21 -6.40
N TYR A 44 1.66 -9.42 -7.59
CA TYR A 44 2.52 -10.55 -7.91
C TYR A 44 3.90 -10.05 -8.37
N HIS A 45 4.97 -10.49 -7.73
CA HIS A 45 6.34 -10.18 -8.18
C HIS A 45 6.72 -10.84 -9.52
N VAL A 46 6.02 -11.91 -9.90
CA VAL A 46 6.19 -12.62 -11.17
C VAL A 46 4.81 -12.94 -11.72
N CYS A 47 4.55 -12.59 -12.98
CA CYS A 47 3.29 -12.86 -13.64
C CYS A 47 3.04 -14.38 -13.72
N PRO A 48 1.97 -14.91 -13.10
CA PRO A 48 1.68 -16.35 -13.14
C PRO A 48 1.28 -16.85 -14.54
N ASN A 49 0.90 -15.95 -15.45
CA ASN A 49 0.51 -16.33 -16.81
C ASN A 49 1.71 -16.44 -17.77
N CYS A 50 2.63 -15.47 -17.77
CA CYS A 50 3.74 -15.44 -18.73
C CYS A 50 5.14 -15.56 -18.11
N GLY A 51 5.26 -15.54 -16.78
CA GLY A 51 6.54 -15.59 -16.07
C GLY A 51 7.35 -14.28 -16.12
N GLY A 52 6.80 -13.20 -16.68
CA GLY A 52 7.43 -11.89 -16.73
C GLY A 52 7.43 -11.16 -15.38
N PHE A 53 8.33 -10.18 -15.23
CA PHE A 53 8.54 -9.43 -13.98
C PHE A 53 7.91 -8.03 -14.00
N SER A 54 7.20 -7.67 -15.07
CA SER A 54 6.61 -6.34 -15.26
C SER A 54 5.14 -6.36 -14.85
N VAL A 55 4.86 -6.58 -13.57
CA VAL A 55 3.52 -6.44 -12.99
C VAL A 55 3.50 -5.14 -12.20
N GLU A 56 2.71 -4.18 -12.66
CA GLU A 56 2.67 -2.82 -12.10
C GLU A 56 1.24 -2.46 -11.70
N HIS A 57 1.10 -1.57 -10.72
CA HIS A 57 -0.20 -1.07 -10.31
C HIS A 57 -0.68 -0.05 -11.34
N GLU A 58 -1.94 -0.13 -11.79
CA GLU A 58 -2.45 0.75 -12.85
C GLU A 58 -2.28 2.24 -12.52
N LEU A 59 -2.40 2.63 -11.25
CA LEU A 59 -2.13 4.00 -10.77
C LEU A 59 -0.68 4.47 -10.95
N ASP A 60 0.30 3.58 -10.89
CA ASP A 60 1.71 3.97 -11.09
C ASP A 60 1.97 4.32 -12.56
N SER A 61 1.10 3.86 -13.45
CA SER A 61 1.12 4.19 -14.88
C SER A 61 0.42 5.52 -15.21
N ASP A 62 -0.27 6.17 -14.26
CA ASP A 62 -0.88 7.48 -14.42
C ASP A 62 0.10 8.60 -14.02
N PRO A 63 0.82 9.24 -14.97
CA PRO A 63 1.78 10.30 -14.65
C PRO A 63 1.14 11.59 -14.12
N ASP A 64 -0.20 11.69 -14.12
CA ASP A 64 -0.95 12.88 -13.71
C ASP A 64 -1.21 12.95 -12.19
N LEU A 65 -0.88 11.89 -11.44
CA LEU A 65 -0.96 11.84 -9.96
C LEU A 65 0.38 12.09 -9.27
N ALA A 66 1.38 12.61 -9.99
CA ALA A 66 2.61 13.13 -9.40
C ALA A 66 2.32 14.47 -8.69
N ILE A 67 2.05 14.36 -7.38
CA ILE A 67 2.08 15.38 -6.30
C ILE A 67 2.56 16.78 -6.75
N ASP A 68 1.69 17.80 -6.59
CA ASP A 68 2.01 19.26 -6.63
C ASP A 68 2.87 19.69 -5.43
#